data_AF-A0A194AHX5-F1
#
_entry.id   AF-A0A194AHX5-F1
#
_cell.length_a   1.000
_cell.length_b   1.000
_cell.length_c   1.000
_cell.angle_alpha   90.00
_cell.angle_beta   90.00
_cell.angle_gamma   90.00
#
_symmetry.space_group_name_H-M   'P 1'
#
loop_
_entity.id
_entity.type
_entity.pdbx_description
1 polymer ?
#
loop_
_entity_poly.entity_id
_entity_poly.type
_entity_poly.pdbx_seq_one_letter_code
_entity_poly.pdbx_strand_id
1 'polypeptide(L)'
;MEAREQDMQTENQSVNYAEDVQKDLIDTRKDSGKVAIAISIMSIILLVVFYFGFRQNFTELRHKVEALNGLQSRVVTLEQDVAALKTLPQKTKYMLMGTMTQEMANKAAYLGTQAASKEQAAKILQARQLLDDIQKEFAAAAQ
;
A
#
# COMPACT_ATOMS: atom_id res chain seq x y z
N MET A 1 -63.59 -40.65 -51.22
CA MET A 1 -62.40 -39.92 -51.72
C MET A 1 -61.87 -38.92 -50.70
N GLU A 2 -62.69 -38.47 -49.75
CA GLU A 2 -62.30 -37.49 -48.72
C GLU A 2 -61.22 -37.95 -47.73
N ALA A 3 -61.14 -39.26 -47.41
CA ALA A 3 -60.11 -39.78 -46.49
C ALA A 3 -58.67 -39.67 -47.05
N ARG A 4 -58.49 -39.68 -48.39
CA ARG A 4 -57.15 -39.53 -49.00
C ARG A 4 -56.70 -38.07 -49.07
N GLU A 5 -57.61 -37.10 -49.05
CA GLU A 5 -57.27 -35.67 -49.07
C GLU A 5 -56.83 -35.16 -47.70
N GLN A 6 -57.38 -35.72 -46.62
CA GLN A 6 -56.99 -35.36 -45.26
C GLN A 6 -55.59 -35.89 -44.90
N ASP A 7 -55.24 -37.11 -45.32
CA ASP A 7 -53.91 -37.67 -45.10
C ASP A 7 -52.83 -36.86 -45.86
N MET A 8 -53.11 -36.45 -47.10
CA MET A 8 -52.21 -35.61 -47.89
C MET A 8 -52.05 -34.19 -47.33
N GLN A 9 -53.08 -33.60 -46.71
CA GLN A 9 -52.96 -32.29 -46.06
C GLN A 9 -52.13 -32.36 -44.78
N THR A 10 -52.26 -33.43 -44.00
CA THR A 10 -51.55 -33.61 -42.72
C THR A 10 -50.05 -33.89 -42.93
N GLU A 11 -49.69 -34.64 -43.97
CA GLU A 11 -48.30 -34.87 -44.38
C GLU A 11 -47.64 -33.58 -44.89
N ASN A 12 -48.33 -32.80 -45.72
CA ASN A 12 -47.81 -31.53 -46.25
C ASN A 12 -47.65 -30.46 -45.15
N GLN A 13 -48.53 -30.45 -44.15
CA GLN A 13 -48.41 -29.55 -43.00
C GLN A 13 -47.22 -29.93 -42.10
N SER A 14 -47.04 -31.22 -41.80
CA SER A 14 -45.94 -31.68 -40.95
C SER A 14 -44.55 -31.52 -41.60
N VAL A 15 -44.45 -31.67 -42.92
CA VAL A 15 -43.23 -31.36 -43.69
C VAL A 15 -42.91 -29.86 -43.63
N ASN A 16 -43.92 -28.99 -43.76
CA ASN A 16 -43.75 -27.53 -43.68
C ASN A 16 -43.30 -27.07 -42.29
N TYR A 17 -43.88 -27.61 -41.21
CA TYR A 17 -43.45 -27.32 -39.84
C TYR A 17 -42.01 -27.76 -39.54
N ALA A 18 -41.59 -28.92 -40.06
CA ALA A 18 -40.22 -29.40 -39.86
C ALA A 18 -39.20 -28.55 -40.64
N GLU A 19 -39.56 -28.07 -41.83
CA GLU A 19 -38.74 -27.18 -42.66
C GLU A 19 -38.62 -25.77 -42.03
N ASP A 20 -39.71 -25.23 -41.51
CA ASP A 20 -39.75 -23.92 -40.83
C ASP A 20 -38.89 -23.91 -39.54
N VAL A 21 -39.00 -24.96 -38.72
CA VAL A 21 -38.16 -25.09 -37.51
C VAL A 21 -36.69 -25.22 -37.87
N GLN A 22 -36.35 -25.97 -38.92
CA GLN A 22 -34.96 -26.12 -39.35
C GLN A 22 -34.39 -24.81 -39.90
N LYS A 23 -35.21 -24.03 -40.62
CA LYS A 23 -34.88 -22.70 -41.13
C LYS A 23 -34.67 -21.68 -40.01
N ASP A 24 -35.57 -21.62 -39.03
CA ASP A 24 -35.45 -20.74 -37.86
C ASP A 24 -34.20 -21.04 -37.03
N LEU A 25 -33.83 -22.33 -36.90
CA LEU A 25 -32.60 -22.74 -36.24
C LEU A 25 -31.35 -22.34 -37.02
N ILE A 26 -31.39 -22.41 -38.35
CA ILE A 26 -30.28 -22.00 -39.23
C ILE A 26 -30.11 -20.48 -39.21
N ASP A 27 -31.21 -19.72 -39.27
CA ASP A 27 -31.20 -18.26 -39.21
C ASP A 27 -30.76 -17.77 -37.82
N THR A 28 -31.21 -18.41 -36.74
CA THR A 28 -30.73 -18.15 -35.37
C THR A 28 -29.22 -18.46 -35.23
N ARG A 29 -28.72 -19.55 -35.84
CA ARG A 29 -27.27 -19.86 -35.87
C ARG A 29 -26.45 -18.81 -36.62
N LYS A 30 -27.00 -18.33 -37.73
CA LYS A 30 -26.36 -17.32 -38.57
C LYS A 30 -26.28 -15.97 -37.85
N ASP A 31 -27.30 -15.59 -37.11
CA ASP A 31 -27.32 -14.33 -36.35
C ASP A 31 -26.50 -14.42 -35.05
N SER A 32 -26.55 -15.55 -34.34
CA SER A 32 -25.68 -15.79 -33.19
C SER A 32 -24.19 -15.89 -33.57
N GLY A 33 -23.85 -16.34 -34.78
CA GLY A 33 -22.48 -16.34 -35.30
C GLY A 33 -21.90 -14.92 -35.45
N LYS A 34 -22.70 -13.96 -35.93
CA LYS A 34 -22.28 -12.54 -35.99
C LYS A 34 -22.13 -11.93 -34.60
N VAL A 35 -23.04 -12.26 -33.69
CA VAL A 35 -22.98 -11.83 -32.29
C VAL A 35 -21.74 -12.42 -31.59
N ALA A 36 -21.41 -13.68 -31.82
CA ALA A 36 -20.22 -14.33 -31.26
C ALA A 36 -18.91 -13.65 -31.70
N ILE A 37 -18.83 -13.22 -32.97
CA ILE A 37 -17.68 -12.45 -33.47
C ILE A 37 -17.58 -11.11 -32.75
N ALA A 38 -18.69 -10.37 -32.61
CA ALA A 38 -18.71 -9.11 -31.87
C ALA A 38 -18.30 -9.27 -30.41
N ILE A 39 -18.78 -10.33 -29.75
CA ILE A 39 -18.41 -10.67 -28.37
C ILE A 39 -16.91 -11.02 -28.30
N SER A 40 -16.37 -11.78 -29.24
CA SER A 40 -14.94 -12.15 -29.23
C SER A 40 -14.02 -10.94 -29.29
N ILE A 41 -14.35 -9.95 -30.12
CA ILE A 41 -13.59 -8.70 -30.26
C ILE A 41 -13.71 -7.90 -28.96
N MET A 42 -14.92 -7.79 -28.40
CA MET A 42 -15.14 -7.14 -27.11
C MET A 42 -14.40 -7.81 -25.95
N SER A 43 -14.33 -9.15 -25.94
CA SER A 43 -13.59 -9.89 -24.91
C SER A 43 -12.09 -9.63 -24.99
N ILE A 44 -11.52 -9.52 -26.20
CA ILE A 44 -10.09 -9.17 -26.36
C ILE A 44 -9.84 -7.75 -25.83
N ILE A 45 -10.69 -6.79 -26.18
CA ILE A 45 -10.57 -5.40 -25.68
C ILE A 45 -10.71 -5.36 -24.17
N LEU A 46 -11.67 -6.10 -23.60
CA LEU A 46 -11.85 -6.23 -22.16
C LEU A 46 -10.63 -6.85 -21.50
N LEU A 47 -10.03 -7.90 -22.07
CA LEU A 47 -8.81 -8.51 -21.55
C LEU A 47 -7.65 -7.52 -21.52
N VAL A 48 -7.50 -6.69 -22.57
CA VAL A 48 -6.45 -5.66 -22.61
C VAL A 48 -6.68 -4.61 -21.52
N VAL A 49 -7.86 -4.02 -21.43
CA VAL A 49 -8.17 -3.00 -20.41
C VAL A 49 -8.09 -3.58 -19.00
N PHE A 50 -8.62 -4.79 -18.80
CA PHE A 50 -8.52 -5.52 -17.54
C PHE A 50 -7.08 -5.80 -17.18
N TYR A 51 -6.25 -6.26 -18.11
CA TYR A 51 -4.84 -6.51 -17.88
C TYR A 51 -4.10 -5.24 -17.44
N PHE A 52 -4.33 -4.11 -18.11
CA PHE A 52 -3.72 -2.83 -17.73
C PHE A 52 -4.22 -2.32 -16.37
N GLY A 53 -5.53 -2.34 -16.12
CA GLY A 53 -6.12 -1.92 -14.85
C GLY A 53 -5.72 -2.83 -13.68
N PHE A 54 -5.75 -4.14 -13.89
CA PHE A 54 -5.31 -5.13 -12.92
C PHE A 54 -3.81 -4.97 -12.61
N ARG A 55 -2.96 -4.79 -13.62
CA ARG A 55 -1.52 -4.56 -13.42
C ARG A 55 -1.23 -3.32 -12.58
N GLN A 56 -1.93 -2.20 -12.83
CA GLN A 56 -1.77 -0.97 -12.04
C GLN A 56 -2.21 -1.20 -10.58
N ASN A 57 -3.41 -1.76 -10.37
CA ASN A 57 -3.94 -2.06 -9.05
C ASN A 57 -3.05 -3.07 -8.26
N PHE A 58 -2.47 -4.06 -8.95
CA PHE A 58 -1.59 -5.06 -8.34
C PHE A 58 -0.21 -4.48 -8.00
N THR A 59 0.29 -3.51 -8.79
CA THR A 59 1.55 -2.81 -8.52
C THR A 59 1.43 -1.94 -7.27
N GLU A 60 0.33 -1.19 -7.12
CA GLU A 60 0.08 -0.42 -5.90
C GLU A 60 -0.08 -1.30 -4.66
N LEU A 61 -0.78 -2.44 -4.78
CA LEU A 61 -0.94 -3.37 -3.67
C LEU A 61 0.41 -3.99 -3.26
N ARG A 62 1.27 -4.35 -4.23
CA ARG A 62 2.63 -4.83 -3.96
C ARG A 62 3.45 -3.79 -3.21
N HIS A 63 3.42 -2.52 -3.63
CA HIS A 63 4.11 -1.44 -2.92
C HIS A 63 3.58 -1.25 -1.49
N LYS A 64 2.27 -1.36 -1.27
CA LYS A 64 1.68 -1.30 0.09
C LYS A 64 2.12 -2.48 0.96
N VAL A 65 2.20 -3.69 0.41
CA VAL A 65 2.67 -4.89 1.13
C VAL A 65 4.17 -4.83 1.43
N GLU A 66 4.98 -4.38 0.46
CA GLU A 66 6.42 -4.14 0.66
C GLU A 66 6.67 -3.05 1.71
N ALA A 67 5.87 -1.98 1.73
CA ALA A 67 5.94 -0.95 2.75
C ALA A 67 5.58 -1.47 4.14
N LEU A 68 4.59 -2.37 4.25
CA LEU A 68 4.23 -3.02 5.52
C LEU A 68 5.33 -3.97 6.03
N ASN A 69 5.93 -4.77 5.13
CA ASN A 69 7.08 -5.61 5.47
C ASN A 69 8.30 -4.77 5.89
N GLY A 70 8.54 -3.65 5.18
CA GLY A 70 9.58 -2.69 5.54
C GLY A 70 9.33 -2.02 6.89
N LEU A 71 8.07 -1.71 7.21
CA LEU A 71 7.68 -1.13 8.51
C LEU A 71 7.87 -2.15 9.64
N GLN A 72 7.48 -3.40 9.43
CA GLN A 72 7.70 -4.48 10.39
C GLN A 72 9.20 -4.71 10.66
N SER A 73 10.03 -4.71 9.61
CA SER A 73 11.49 -4.80 9.75
C SER A 73 12.08 -3.61 10.53
N ARG A 74 11.55 -2.39 10.34
CA ARG A 74 11.96 -1.20 11.09
C ARG A 74 11.53 -1.26 12.55
N VAL A 75 10.35 -1.78 12.84
CA VAL A 75 9.87 -1.98 14.22
C VAL A 75 10.73 -3.01 14.94
N VAL A 76 11.07 -4.13 14.31
CA VAL A 76 12.01 -5.12 14.89
C VAL A 76 13.39 -4.52 15.13
N THR A 77 13.89 -3.69 14.23
CA THR A 77 15.18 -2.98 14.40
C THR A 77 15.10 -1.97 15.55
N LEU A 78 14.01 -1.20 15.64
CA LEU A 78 13.75 -0.27 16.74
C LEU A 78 13.63 -0.99 18.09
N GLU A 79 12.98 -2.15 18.13
CA GLU A 79 12.90 -2.98 19.33
C GLU A 79 14.27 -3.53 19.72
N GLN A 80 15.10 -3.93 18.75
CA GLN A 80 16.47 -4.36 18.98
C GLN A 80 17.37 -3.20 19.43
N ASP A 81 17.21 -2.01 18.87
CA ASP A 81 17.95 -0.81 19.28
C ASP A 81 17.51 -0.37 20.68
N VAL A 82 16.21 -0.36 20.98
CA VAL A 82 15.68 -0.08 22.32
C VAL A 82 16.12 -1.14 23.32
N ALA A 83 16.18 -2.42 22.92
CA ALA A 83 16.75 -3.49 23.74
C ALA A 83 18.25 -3.28 23.95
N ALA A 84 19.01 -2.91 22.92
CA ALA A 84 20.42 -2.58 23.00
C ALA A 84 20.65 -1.40 23.97
N LEU A 85 19.84 -0.34 23.85
CA LEU A 85 19.79 0.79 24.77
C LEU A 85 19.43 0.36 26.20
N LYS A 86 18.51 -0.58 26.41
CA LYS A 86 18.21 -1.15 27.74
C LYS A 86 19.38 -1.96 28.31
N THR A 87 20.08 -2.71 27.46
CA THR A 87 21.22 -3.58 27.82
C THR A 87 22.55 -2.86 27.94
N LEU A 88 22.65 -1.59 27.51
CA LEU A 88 23.85 -0.80 27.76
C LEU A 88 24.12 -0.76 29.27
N PRO A 89 25.34 -1.12 29.72
CA PRO A 89 25.74 -0.96 31.11
C PRO A 89 25.39 0.45 31.57
N GLN A 90 24.85 0.57 32.79
CA GLN A 90 24.35 1.85 33.30
C GLN A 90 25.41 2.98 33.22
N LYS A 91 26.68 2.62 33.40
CA LYS A 91 27.87 3.46 33.18
C LYS A 91 27.96 4.04 31.76
N THR A 92 27.70 3.24 30.73
CA THR A 92 27.72 3.69 29.31
C THR A 92 26.57 4.64 29.01
N LYS A 93 25.40 4.42 29.62
CA LYS A 93 24.26 5.36 29.51
C LYS A 93 24.61 6.72 30.11
N TYR A 94 25.18 6.75 31.30
CA TYR A 94 25.60 8.00 31.94
C TYR A 94 26.72 8.70 31.17
N MET A 95 27.67 7.96 30.60
CA MET A 95 28.71 8.52 29.74
C MET A 95 28.12 9.17 28.48
N LEU A 96 27.19 8.49 27.79
CA LEU A 96 26.51 9.05 26.61
C LEU A 96 25.70 10.31 26.98
N MET A 97 24.92 10.25 28.05
CA MET A 97 24.15 11.39 28.53
C MET A 97 25.06 12.56 28.91
N GLY A 98 26.21 12.31 29.52
CA GLY A 98 27.24 13.32 29.78
C GLY A 98 27.78 13.98 28.51
N THR A 99 28.02 13.22 27.43
CA THR A 99 28.46 13.78 26.15
C THR A 99 27.38 14.63 25.47
N MET A 100 26.12 14.17 25.49
CA MET A 100 24.99 14.93 24.95
C MET A 100 24.77 16.24 25.72
N THR A 101 24.86 16.20 27.04
CA THR A 101 24.73 17.39 27.90
C THR A 101 25.85 18.40 27.62
N GLN A 102 27.09 17.95 27.43
CA GLN A 102 28.20 18.83 27.03
C GLN A 102 27.94 19.51 25.69
N GLU A 103 27.44 18.77 24.69
CA GLU A 103 27.13 19.32 23.38
C GLU A 103 26.01 20.39 23.48
N MET A 104 24.99 20.13 24.30
CA MET A 104 23.93 21.11 24.59
C MET A 104 24.48 22.35 25.29
N ALA A 105 25.39 22.21 26.27
CA ALA A 105 26.01 23.33 26.96
C ALA A 105 26.81 24.21 25.98
N ASN A 106 27.54 23.59 25.04
CA ASN A 106 28.26 24.30 23.99
C ASN A 106 27.32 25.04 23.03
N LYS A 107 26.21 24.41 22.62
CA LYS A 107 25.19 25.05 21.78
C LYS A 107 24.49 26.19 22.51
N ALA A 108 24.18 26.03 23.80
CA ALA A 108 23.63 27.08 24.64
C ALA A 108 24.60 28.26 24.75
N ALA A 109 25.89 28.00 24.98
CA ALA A 109 26.90 29.06 25.00
C ALA A 109 26.93 29.87 23.69
N TYR A 110 26.86 29.19 22.54
CA TYR A 110 26.77 29.84 21.24
C TYR A 110 25.47 30.64 21.05
N LEU A 111 24.32 30.08 21.44
CA LEU A 111 23.05 30.82 21.40
C LEU A 111 23.07 32.05 22.30
N GLY A 112 23.80 31.99 23.41
CA GLY A 112 23.99 33.11 24.33
C GLY A 112 24.70 34.29 23.68
N THR A 113 25.64 34.05 22.76
CA THR A 113 26.31 35.12 22.02
C THR A 113 25.42 35.73 20.94
N GLN A 114 24.42 34.98 20.46
CA GLN A 114 23.46 35.39 19.43
C GLN A 114 22.14 35.93 20.00
N ALA A 115 22.02 36.03 21.32
CA ALA A 115 20.79 36.43 21.98
C ALA A 115 20.40 37.88 21.60
N ALA A 116 19.13 38.09 21.24
CA ALA A 116 18.64 39.41 20.81
C ALA A 116 18.42 40.39 21.97
N SER A 117 18.37 39.88 23.21
CA SER A 117 18.20 40.69 24.41
C SER A 117 19.03 40.18 25.58
N LYS A 118 19.31 41.07 26.54
CA LYS A 118 20.00 40.72 27.79
C LYS A 118 19.23 39.67 28.60
N GLU A 119 17.89 39.70 28.55
CA GLU A 119 17.05 38.73 29.24
C GLU A 119 17.16 37.33 28.61
N GLN A 120 17.18 37.24 27.28
CA GLN A 120 17.41 35.96 26.59
C GLN A 120 18.81 35.43 26.88
N ALA A 121 19.83 36.29 26.86
CA ALA A 121 21.20 35.90 27.22
C ALA A 121 21.27 35.35 28.66
N ALA A 122 20.57 35.97 29.62
CA ALA A 122 20.52 35.50 31.00
C ALA A 122 19.84 34.13 31.13
N LYS A 123 18.71 33.91 30.43
CA LYS A 123 18.02 32.60 30.41
C LYS A 123 18.90 31.51 29.80
N ILE A 124 19.63 31.81 28.74
CA ILE A 124 20.54 30.87 28.09
C ILE A 124 21.75 30.55 28.99
N LEU A 125 22.29 31.55 29.69
CA LEU A 125 23.35 31.34 30.68
C LEU A 125 22.89 30.44 31.84
N GLN A 126 21.67 30.65 32.34
CA GLN A 126 21.08 29.79 33.36
C GLN A 126 20.89 28.35 32.86
N ALA A 127 20.40 28.17 31.63
CA ALA A 127 20.28 26.85 31.01
C ALA A 127 21.64 26.15 30.87
N ARG A 128 22.68 26.88 30.47
CA ARG A 128 24.05 26.36 30.42
C ARG A 128 24.52 25.88 31.80
N GLN A 129 24.30 26.66 32.86
CA GLN A 129 24.71 26.28 34.21
C GLN A 129 24.03 24.98 34.66
N LEU A 130 22.72 24.84 34.38
CA LEU A 130 21.97 23.61 34.67
C LEU A 130 22.52 22.40 33.91
N LEU A 131 22.91 22.58 32.65
CA LEU A 131 23.55 21.53 31.85
C LEU A 131 24.91 21.12 32.44
N ASP A 132 25.73 22.09 32.86
CA ASP A 132 27.02 21.81 33.50
C ASP A 132 26.85 21.03 34.82
N ASP A 133 25.79 21.31 35.59
CA ASP A 133 25.52 20.60 36.84
C ASP A 133 25.00 19.17 36.59
N ILE A 134 24.08 18.99 35.63
CA ILE A 134 23.60 17.66 35.19
C ILE A 134 24.77 16.81 34.65
N GLN A 135 25.73 17.42 33.96
CA GLN A 135 26.91 16.71 33.49
C GLN A 135 27.74 16.14 34.65
N LYS A 136 27.96 16.94 35.71
CA LYS A 136 28.68 16.48 36.91
C LYS A 136 27.96 15.33 37.60
N GLU A 137 26.62 15.38 37.66
CA GLU A 137 25.82 14.29 38.21
C GLU A 137 25.99 13.00 37.40
N PHE A 138 25.96 13.08 36.06
CA PHE A 138 26.22 11.91 35.21
C PHE A 138 27.67 11.40 35.33
N ALA A 139 28.64 12.30 35.43
CA ALA A 139 30.05 11.94 35.64
C ALA A 139 30.26 11.24 37.00
N ALA A 140 29.57 11.69 38.05
CA ALA A 140 29.59 11.06 39.36
C ALA A 140 28.90 9.69 39.35
N ALA A 141 27.76 9.57 38.65
CA ALA A 141 27.02 8.31 38.51
C ALA A 141 27.70 7.28 37.59
N ALA A 142 28.69 7.70 36.79
CA ALA A 142 29.46 6.84 35.89
C ALA A 142 30.76 6.28 36.51
N GLN A 143 31.13 6.72 37.72
CA GLN A 143 32.30 6.21 38.45
C GLN A 143 32.01 4.78 38.94
#